data_AF-A0A2H9NWY2-F1
#
_entry.id   AF-A0A2H9NWY2-F1
#
_cell.length_a   1.000
_cell.length_b   1.000
_cell.length_c   1.000
_cell.angle_alpha   90.00
_cell.angle_beta   90.00
_cell.angle_gamma   90.00
#
_symmetry.space_group_name_H-M   'P 1'
#
loop_
_entity.id
_entity.type
_entity.pdbx_description
1 polymer ?
#
loop_
_entity_poly.entity_id
_entity_poly.type
_entity_poly.pdbx_seq_one_letter_code
_entity_poly.pdbx_strand_id
1 'polypeptide(L)' 'MNEVIPTTLEFLGTFLIGIAVLRVHIKLGKEHKIDKKVLKAIRREEILTLIGLILITISFILHFF' A
#
# COMPACT_ATOMS: atom_id res chain seq x y z
N MET A 1 23.85 -12.63 -1.25
CA MET A 1 23.47 -11.23 -1.49
C MET A 1 23.15 -10.57 -0.16
N ASN A 2 23.36 -9.25 -0.03
CA ASN A 2 23.00 -8.53 1.20
C ASN A 2 21.46 -8.50 1.35
N GLU A 3 20.93 -9.19 2.36
CA GLU A 3 19.48 -9.29 2.58
C GLU A 3 18.82 -7.96 3.00
N VAL A 4 19.62 -7.00 3.46
CA VAL A 4 19.14 -5.70 3.94
C VAL A 4 18.27 -4.99 2.92
N ILE A 5 18.63 -5.04 1.63
CA ILE A 5 17.89 -4.36 0.56
C ILE A 5 16.50 -5.00 0.35
N PRO A 6 16.37 -6.30 0.01
CA PRO A 6 15.06 -6.92 -0.19
C PRO A 6 14.18 -6.84 1.07
N THR A 7 14.73 -7.10 2.26
CA THR A 7 13.96 -6.99 3.51
C THR A 7 13.42 -5.57 3.75
N THR A 8 14.20 -4.54 3.43
CA THR A 8 13.74 -3.14 3.55
C THR A 8 12.65 -2.82 2.54
N LEU A 9 12.78 -3.28 1.28
CA LEU A 9 11.77 -3.11 0.23
C LEU A 9 10.44 -3.78 0.58
N GLU A 10 10.50 -5.00 1.10
CA GLU A 10 9.33 -5.75 1.56
C GLU A 10 8.63 -5.05 2.73
N PHE A 11 9.41 -4.61 3.73
CA PHE A 11 8.88 -3.86 4.87
C PHE A 11 8.19 -2.57 4.42
N LEU A 12 8.85 -1.76 3.58
CA LEU A 12 8.29 -0.51 3.09
C LEU A 12 7.02 -0.75 2.27
N GLY A 13 7.02 -1.74 1.38
CA GLY A 13 5.84 -2.05 0.58
C GLY A 13 4.66 -2.50 1.42
N THR A 14 4.89 -3.40 2.39
CA THR A 14 3.87 -3.88 3.31
C THR A 14 3.34 -2.76 4.19
N PHE A 15 4.22 -1.89 4.69
CA PHE A 15 3.86 -0.74 5.50
C PHE A 15 2.98 0.26 4.74
N LEU A 16 3.29 0.54 3.47
CA LEU A 16 2.47 1.41 2.62
C LEU A 16 1.07 0.84 2.39
N ILE A 17 0.96 -0.47 2.12
CA ILE A 17 -0.34 -1.14 1.97
C ILE A 17 -1.14 -1.05 3.28
N GLY A 18 -0.50 -1.31 4.43
CA GLY A 18 -1.13 -1.19 5.74
C GLY A 18 -1.67 0.21 6.01
N ILE A 19 -0.89 1.25 5.68
CA ILE A 19 -1.33 2.65 5.79
C ILE A 19 -2.52 2.93 4.87
N ALA A 20 -2.48 2.48 3.61
CA ALA A 20 -3.55 2.70 2.65
C ALA A 20 -4.86 2.06 3.14
N VAL A 21 -4.81 0.80 3.59
CA VAL A 21 -5.97 0.08 4.15
C VAL A 21 -6.53 0.78 5.38
N LEU A 22 -5.67 1.20 6.31
CA LEU A 22 -6.09 1.89 7.53
C LEU A 22 -6.77 3.22 7.21
N ARG A 23 -6.23 4.00 6.27
CA ARG A 23 -6.84 5.26 5.84
C ARG A 23 -8.19 5.05 5.19
N VAL A 24 -8.34 4.04 4.33
CA VAL A 24 -9.62 3.69 3.72
C VAL A 24 -10.63 3.28 4.78
N HIS A 25 -10.26 2.43 5.75
CA HIS A 25 -11.15 2.02 6.84
C HIS A 25 -11.60 3.20 7.69
N ILE A 26 -10.67 4.05 8.13
CA ILE A 26 -11.01 5.24 8.92
C ILE A 26 -11.93 6.19 8.13
N LYS A 27 -11.65 6.37 6.83
CA LYS A 27 -12.45 7.24 5.98
C LYS A 27 -13.86 6.68 5.80
N LEU A 28 -13.99 5.39 5.50
CA LEU A 28 -15.29 4.74 5.33
C LEU A 28 -16.08 4.69 6.63
N GLY A 29 -15.44 4.44 7.78
CA GLY A 29 -16.12 4.43 9.08
C GLY A 29 -16.64 5.79 9.53
N LYS A 30 -16.05 6.89 9.04
CA LYS A 30 -16.50 8.27 9.34
C LYS A 30 -17.56 8.78 8.36
N GLU A 31 -17.65 8.23 7.16
CA GLU A 31 -18.54 8.72 6.12
C GLU A 31 -19.85 7.92 6.13
N HIS A 32 -20.97 8.61 6.30
CA HIS A 32 -22.29 7.96 6.40
C HIS A 32 -22.84 7.47 5.04
N LYS A 33 -22.26 7.95 3.93
CA LYS A 33 -22.64 7.58 2.56
C LYS A 33 -21.42 7.60 1.63
N ILE A 34 -21.22 6.54 0.85
CA ILE A 34 -20.17 6.48 -0.16
C ILE A 34 -20.63 7.25 -1.40
N ASP A 35 -20.14 8.47 -1.57
CA ASP A 35 -20.41 9.32 -2.73
C ASP A 35 -19.19 9.43 -3.67
N LYS A 36 -19.32 10.24 -4.73
CA LYS A 36 -18.23 10.47 -5.70
C LYS A 36 -16.98 11.08 -5.06
N LYS A 37 -17.12 11.87 -3.99
CA LYS A 37 -16.00 12.50 -3.28
C LYS A 37 -15.24 11.44 -2.46
N VAL A 38 -15.96 10.55 -1.78
CA VAL A 38 -15.38 9.42 -1.05
C VAL A 38 -14.67 8.47 -2.00
N LEU A 39 -15.28 8.12 -3.14
CA LEU A 39 -14.65 7.25 -4.15
C LEU A 39 -13.37 7.89 -4.73
N LYS A 40 -13.37 9.20 -5.00
CA LYS A 40 -12.15 9.90 -5.46
C LYS A 40 -11.05 9.91 -4.38
N ALA A 41 -11.43 10.01 -3.10
CA ALA A 41 -10.48 9.91 -2.01
C ALA A 41 -9.88 8.50 -1.90
N ILE A 42 -10.70 7.44 -2.04
CA ILE A 42 -10.24 6.05 -2.02
C ILE A 42 -9.31 5.74 -3.20
N ARG A 43 -9.61 6.24 -4.42
CA ARG A 43 -8.73 6.09 -5.60
C ARG A 43 -7.32 6.66 -5.40
N ARG A 44 -7.17 7.69 -4.56
CA ARG A 44 -5.83 8.19 -4.22
C ARG A 44 -5.05 7.21 -3.35
N GLU A 45 -5.74 6.49 -2.46
CA GLU A 45 -5.11 5.47 -1.62
C GLU A 45 -4.79 4.20 -2.44
N GLU A 46 -5.53 3.93 -3.52
CA GLU A 46 -5.22 2.86 -4.49
C GLU A 46 -3.82 3.00 -5.10
N ILE A 47 -3.38 4.24 -5.38
CA ILE A 47 -2.03 4.52 -5.87
C ILE A 47 -0.98 4.13 -4.81
N LEU A 48 -1.21 4.41 -3.53
CA LEU A 48 -0.30 4.01 -2.46
C LEU A 48 -0.21 2.49 -2.32
N THR A 49 -1.35 1.80 -2.42
CA THR A 49 -1.40 0.33 -2.44
C THR A 49 -0.62 -0.23 -3.62
N LEU A 50 -0.77 0.36 -4.82
CA LEU A 50 -0.05 -0.08 -6.02
C LEU A 50 1.46 0.11 -5.88
N ILE A 51 1.91 1.24 -5.33
CA ILE A 51 3.32 1.49 -5.05
C ILE A 51 3.86 0.44 -4.07
N GLY A 52 3.11 0.16 -3.00
CA GLY A 52 3.50 -0.87 -2.03
C GLY A 52 3.62 -2.26 -2.63
N LEU A 53 2.67 -2.62 -3.52
CA LEU A 53 2.69 -3.89 -4.24
C LEU A 53 3.89 -4.01 -5.17
N ILE A 54 4.27 -2.93 -5.87
CA ILE A 54 5.45 -2.89 -6.73
C ILE A 54 6.73 -3.11 -5.90
N LEU A 55 6.86 -2.46 -4.74
CA LEU A 55 8.02 -2.64 -3.86
C LEU A 55 8.15 -4.08 -3.36
N ILE A 56 7.04 -4.71 -2.95
CA ILE A 56 7.04 -6.12 -2.54
C ILE A 56 7.44 -7.03 -3.71
N THR A 57 6.91 -6.75 -4.91
CA THR A 57 7.25 -7.52 -6.12
C THR A 57 8.74 -7.43 -6.45
N ILE A 58 9.32 -6.23 -6.35
CA ILE A 58 10.76 -6.01 -6.57
C ILE A 58 11.57 -6.73 -5.48
N SER A 59 11.16 -6.65 -4.22
CA SER A 59 11.81 -7.40 -3.13
C SER A 59 11.85 -8.90 -3.43
N PHE A 60 10.70 -9.46 -3.82
CA PHE A 60 10.60 -10.88 -4.17
C PHE A 60 11.60 -11.24 -5.28
N ILE A 61 11.67 -10.46 -6.35
CA ILE A 61 12.63 -10.70 -7.43
C ILE A 61 14.07 -10.67 -6.88
N LEU A 62 14.43 -9.67 -6.07
CA LEU A 62 15.76 -9.54 -5.48
C LEU A 62 16.11 -10.61 -4.44
N HIS A 63 15.11 -11.29 -3.86
CA HIS A 63 15.35 -12.37 -2.91
C HIS A 63 15.69 -13.69 -3.61
N PHE A 64 15.15 -13.91 -4.81
CA PHE A 64 15.30 -15.15 -5.57
C PHE A 64 16.33 -15.09 -6.71
N PHE A 65 16.68 -13.90 -7.19
CA PHE A 65 17.66 -13.68 -8.27
C PHE A 65 18.85 -12.87 -7.77
#